data_AF-A0A914E4Z5-F1
#
_entry.id   AF-A0A914E4Z5-F1
#
_cell.length_a   1.000
_cell.length_b   1.000
_cell.length_c   1.000
_cell.angle_alpha   90.00
_cell.angle_beta   90.00
_cell.angle_gamma   90.00
#
_symmetry.space_group_name_H-M   'P 1'
#
loop_
_entity.id
_entity.type
_entity.pdbx_description
1 polymer ?
#
loop_
_entity_poly.entity_id
_entity_poly.type
_entity_poly.pdbx_seq_one_letter_code
_entity_poly.pdbx_strand_id
1 'polypeptide(L)'
;MCVYKFDYWLDDEDWYEHGYDENRLQDDAYQHLFIGWKIAALTAFGVSLVSSLSSLIIGTCAFCHRILVCVSAVLSSIAALTCLGGTAVYYMFANYQDNNIIKEEEHIYE
;
A
#
# COMPACT_ATOMS: atom_id res chain seq x y z
N MET A 1 -21.01 -12.56 -11.29
CA MET A 1 -21.72 -11.78 -10.27
C MET A 1 -20.73 -11.55 -9.15
N CYS A 2 -20.18 -10.34 -9.04
CA CYS A 2 -19.19 -9.99 -8.03
C CYS A 2 -19.92 -9.70 -6.72
N VAL A 3 -19.83 -10.61 -5.75
CA VAL A 3 -20.30 -10.39 -4.38
C VAL A 3 -19.08 -9.94 -3.58
N TYR A 4 -19.01 -8.65 -3.27
CA TYR A 4 -18.15 -8.14 -2.20
C TYR A 4 -19.07 -7.80 -1.03
N LYS A 5 -19.14 -8.73 -0.09
CA LYS A 5 -19.80 -8.61 1.21
C LYS A 5 -18.75 -9.14 2.19
N PHE A 6 -18.07 -8.26 2.90
CA PHE A 6 -18.30 -8.14 4.34
C PHE A 6 -18.37 -9.50 5.04
N ASP A 7 -17.33 -10.34 4.92
CA ASP A 7 -17.08 -11.43 5.88
C ASP A 7 -16.46 -10.84 7.16
N TYR A 8 -17.04 -9.75 7.67
CA TYR A 8 -16.94 -9.47 9.08
C TYR A 8 -18.02 -10.30 9.73
N TRP A 9 -17.63 -11.02 10.77
CA TRP A 9 -18.53 -11.56 11.78
C TRP A 9 -19.36 -10.40 12.35
N LEU A 10 -20.44 -10.02 11.67
CA LEU A 10 -21.49 -9.24 12.27
C LEU A 10 -22.21 -10.21 13.20
N ASP A 11 -21.99 -10.02 14.50
CA ASP A 11 -22.87 -10.57 15.51
C ASP A 11 -24.29 -10.07 15.22
N ASP A 12 -25.28 -10.96 15.23
CA ASP A 12 -26.68 -10.58 14.95
C ASP A 12 -27.22 -9.59 16.00
N GLU A 13 -26.54 -9.47 17.15
CA GLU A 13 -26.83 -8.49 18.22
C GLU A 13 -26.47 -7.04 17.85
N ASP A 14 -25.50 -6.83 16.97
CA ASP A 14 -24.99 -5.48 16.64
C ASP A 14 -25.96 -4.70 15.72
N TRP A 15 -26.93 -5.39 15.11
CA TRP A 15 -27.99 -4.81 14.28
C TRP A 15 -29.05 -4.05 15.09
N TYR A 16 -29.23 -4.38 16.37
CA TYR A 16 -30.35 -3.90 17.17
C TYR A 16 -29.97 -2.92 18.28
N GLU A 17 -28.70 -2.89 18.72
CA GLU A 17 -28.27 -2.02 19.83
C GLU A 17 -27.68 -0.68 19.41
N HIS A 18 -27.04 -0.59 18.23
CA HIS A 18 -26.42 0.65 17.75
C HIS A 18 -27.18 1.16 16.53
N GLY A 19 -28.27 1.89 16.81
CA GLY A 19 -29.12 2.48 15.78
C GLY A 19 -28.30 3.28 14.77
N TYR A 20 -28.18 2.75 13.55
CA TYR A 20 -27.74 3.42 12.33
C TYR A 20 -26.74 4.57 12.57
N ASP A 21 -25.59 4.26 13.18
CA ASP A 21 -24.52 5.24 13.31
C ASP A 21 -23.86 5.36 11.93
N GLU A 22 -24.34 6.34 11.14
CA GLU A 22 -23.85 6.63 9.80
C GLU A 22 -22.33 6.88 9.78
N ASN A 23 -21.75 7.29 10.92
CA ASN A 23 -20.31 7.46 11.10
C ASN A 23 -19.54 6.14 11.02
N ARG A 24 -20.16 5.00 11.41
CA ARG A 24 -19.52 3.68 11.36
C ARG A 24 -19.35 3.17 9.93
N LEU A 25 -20.28 3.51 9.03
CA LEU A 25 -20.15 3.23 7.59
C LEU A 25 -19.07 4.09 6.94
N GLN A 26 -18.89 5.33 7.42
CA GLN A 26 -17.75 6.15 7.03
C GLN A 26 -16.44 5.51 7.50
N ASP A 27 -16.34 5.08 8.75
CA ASP A 27 -15.14 4.41 9.29
C ASP A 27 -14.77 3.12 8.52
N ASP A 28 -15.75 2.30 8.14
CA ASP A 28 -15.53 1.12 7.29
C ASP A 28 -15.07 1.50 5.87
N ALA A 29 -15.64 2.56 5.28
CA ALA A 29 -15.22 3.08 3.98
C ALA A 29 -13.80 3.67 4.05
N TYR A 30 -13.45 4.33 5.15
CA TYR A 30 -12.09 4.78 5.45
C TYR A 30 -11.17 3.57 5.57
N GLN A 31 -11.53 2.52 6.30
CA GLN A 31 -10.71 1.30 6.43
C GLN A 31 -10.36 0.65 5.08
N HIS A 32 -11.24 0.70 4.08
CA HIS A 32 -10.95 0.24 2.72
C HIS A 32 -10.03 1.18 1.92
N LEU A 33 -10.15 2.50 2.12
CA LEU A 33 -9.19 3.48 1.59
C LEU A 33 -7.78 3.30 2.22
N PHE A 34 -7.74 2.91 3.50
CA PHE A 34 -6.51 2.73 4.29
C PHE A 34 -5.68 1.52 3.84
N ILE A 35 -6.28 0.56 3.12
CA ILE A 35 -5.60 -0.67 2.67
C ILE A 35 -4.97 -0.53 1.28
N GLY A 36 -5.61 0.24 0.38
CA GLY A 36 -5.19 0.34 -1.02
C GLY A 36 -3.77 0.89 -1.18
N TRP A 37 -3.45 2.00 -0.52
CA TRP A 37 -2.13 2.63 -0.62
C TRP A 37 -1.03 1.81 0.07
N LYS A 38 -1.35 1.08 1.15
CA LYS A 38 -0.42 0.16 1.83
C LYS A 38 -0.05 -1.01 0.92
N ILE A 39 -1.03 -1.61 0.26
CA ILE A 39 -0.80 -2.68 -0.73
C ILE A 39 -0.04 -2.12 -1.94
N ALA A 40 -0.37 -0.93 -2.42
CA ALA A 40 0.35 -0.27 -3.52
C ALA A 40 1.83 0.00 -3.18
N ALA A 41 2.11 0.50 -1.98
CA ALA A 41 3.48 0.68 -1.49
C ALA A 41 4.21 -0.66 -1.37
N LEU A 42 3.59 -1.67 -0.76
CA LEU A 42 4.18 -3.00 -0.58
C LEU A 42 4.51 -3.68 -1.92
N THR A 43 3.59 -3.60 -2.88
CA THR A 43 3.79 -4.14 -4.23
C THR A 43 4.90 -3.40 -4.97
N ALA A 44 4.99 -2.07 -4.86
CA ALA A 44 6.09 -1.29 -5.43
C ALA A 44 7.45 -1.70 -4.84
N PHE A 45 7.54 -1.89 -3.52
CA PHE A 45 8.76 -2.40 -2.87
C PHE A 45 9.07 -3.84 -3.26
N GLY A 46 8.06 -4.70 -3.39
CA GLY A 46 8.23 -6.07 -3.86
C GLY A 46 8.82 -6.15 -5.28
N VAL A 47 8.30 -5.34 -6.20
CA VAL A 47 8.83 -5.23 -7.57
C VAL A 47 10.27 -4.70 -7.55
N SER A 48 10.55 -3.69 -6.72
CA SER A 48 11.90 -3.15 -6.57
C SER A 48 12.90 -4.21 -6.11
N LEU A 49 12.57 -4.98 -5.07
CA LEU A 49 13.41 -6.06 -4.54
C LEU A 49 13.70 -7.14 -5.58
N VAL A 50 12.67 -7.63 -6.28
CA VAL A 50 12.82 -8.67 -7.31
C VAL A 50 13.67 -8.14 -8.47
N SER A 51 13.44 -6.90 -8.90
CA SER A 51 14.21 -6.28 -9.99
C SER A 51 15.68 -6.05 -9.60
N SER A 52 15.95 -5.59 -8.37
CA SER A 52 17.31 -5.44 -7.85
C SER A 52 18.03 -6.78 -7.72
N LEU A 53 17.37 -7.81 -7.19
CA LEU A 53 17.97 -9.14 -7.06
C LEU A 53 18.32 -9.72 -8.43
N SER A 54 17.40 -9.60 -9.39
CA SER A 54 17.60 -10.05 -10.78
C SER A 54 18.75 -9.28 -11.44
N SER A 55 18.83 -7.97 -11.20
CA SER A 55 19.92 -7.13 -11.70
C SER A 55 21.29 -7.58 -11.17
N LEU A 56 21.40 -7.91 -9.88
CA LEU A 56 22.66 -8.37 -9.30
C LEU A 56 23.11 -9.71 -9.90
N ILE A 57 22.19 -10.66 -10.02
CA ILE A 57 22.48 -11.97 -10.62
C ILE A 57 22.97 -11.79 -12.06
N ILE A 58 22.24 -11.01 -12.88
CA ILE A 58 22.61 -10.75 -14.27
C ILE A 58 23.92 -9.95 -14.37
N GLY A 59 24.15 -9.02 -13.44
CA GLY A 59 25.36 -8.22 -13.33
C GLY A 59 26.60 -9.05 -13.05
N THR A 60 26.51 -10.12 -12.25
CA THR A 60 27.65 -11.05 -12.05
C THR A 60 28.02 -11.79 -13.35
N CYS A 61 27.03 -12.07 -14.21
CA CYS A 61 27.23 -12.69 -15.52
C CYS A 61 27.61 -11.68 -16.62
N ALA A 62 27.79 -10.40 -16.30
CA ALA A 62 27.97 -9.33 -17.28
C ALA A 62 29.26 -9.44 -18.11
N PHE A 63 30.28 -10.16 -17.61
CA PHE A 63 31.52 -10.45 -18.34
C PHE A 63 31.30 -11.34 -19.58
N CYS A 64 30.20 -12.09 -19.64
CA CYS A 64 29.93 -13.04 -20.71
C CYS A 64 29.33 -12.39 -21.97
N HIS A 65 28.57 -11.30 -21.83
CA HIS A 65 27.94 -10.65 -22.98
C HIS A 65 27.59 -9.19 -22.69
N ARG A 66 27.92 -8.26 -23.61
CA ARG A 66 27.63 -6.82 -23.48
C ARG A 66 26.14 -6.51 -23.30
N ILE A 67 25.27 -7.36 -23.85
CA ILE A 67 23.81 -7.22 -23.70
C ILE A 67 23.39 -7.37 -22.22
N LEU A 68 24.04 -8.25 -21.44
CA LEU A 68 23.70 -8.47 -20.04
C LEU A 68 24.00 -7.25 -19.17
N VAL A 69 25.03 -6.47 -19.51
CA VAL A 69 25.31 -5.17 -18.87
C VAL A 69 24.12 -4.22 -19.04
N CYS A 70 23.62 -4.10 -20.28
CA CYS A 70 22.48 -3.24 -20.57
C CYS A 70 21.21 -3.70 -19.83
N VAL A 71 20.95 -5.01 -19.80
CA VAL A 71 19.79 -5.57 -19.09
C VAL A 71 19.88 -5.32 -17.59
N SER A 72 21.04 -5.53 -16.97
CA SER A 72 21.26 -5.23 -15.54
C SER A 72 21.05 -3.73 -15.26
N ALA A 73 21.58 -2.83 -16.10
CA ALA A 73 21.39 -1.40 -15.91
C ALA A 73 19.91 -0.98 -15.97
N VAL A 74 19.13 -1.57 -16.88
CA VAL A 74 17.68 -1.31 -17.00
C VAL A 74 16.90 -1.87 -15.80
N LEU A 75 17.22 -3.08 -15.34
CA LEU A 75 16.59 -3.65 -14.14
C LEU A 75 16.90 -2.81 -12.87
N SER A 76 18.12 -2.28 -12.77
CA SER A 76 18.50 -1.38 -11.68
C SER A 76 17.74 -0.06 -11.71
N SER A 77 17.51 0.52 -12.91
CA SER A 77 16.74 1.76 -13.02
C SER A 77 15.26 1.55 -12.69
N ILE A 78 14.67 0.45 -13.14
CA ILE A 78 13.29 0.06 -12.76
C ILE A 78 13.18 -0.11 -11.25
N ALA A 79 14.16 -0.79 -10.62
CA ALA A 79 14.17 -0.99 -9.17
C ALA A 79 14.25 0.35 -8.40
N ALA A 80 15.08 1.28 -8.87
CA ALA A 80 15.21 2.59 -8.26
C ALA A 80 13.92 3.41 -8.37
N LEU A 81 13.31 3.47 -9.56
CA LEU A 81 12.07 4.21 -9.78
C LEU A 81 10.90 3.65 -8.97
N THR A 82 10.77 2.33 -8.89
CA THR A 82 9.71 1.67 -8.11
C THR A 82 9.91 1.82 -6.61
N CYS A 83 11.16 1.81 -6.11
CA CYS A 83 11.46 2.10 -4.71
C CYS A 83 11.12 3.54 -4.33
N LEU A 84 11.54 4.51 -5.15
CA LEU A 84 11.23 5.92 -4.94
C LEU A 84 9.72 6.17 -4.98
N GLY A 85 9.02 5.58 -5.95
CA GLY A 85 7.57 5.65 -6.05
C GLY A 85 6.86 5.06 -4.83
N GLY A 86 7.25 3.86 -4.40
CA GLY A 86 6.70 3.21 -3.20
C GLY A 86 6.93 4.03 -1.93
N THR A 87 8.11 4.63 -1.80
CA THR A 87 8.47 5.51 -0.68
C THR A 87 7.65 6.80 -0.68
N ALA A 88 7.50 7.43 -1.85
CA ALA A 88 6.69 8.64 -1.99
C ALA A 88 5.22 8.40 -1.64
N VAL A 89 4.62 7.31 -2.15
CA VAL A 89 3.26 6.89 -1.81
C VAL A 89 3.15 6.66 -0.30
N TYR A 90 4.07 5.88 0.28
CA TYR A 90 4.06 5.60 1.71
C TYR A 90 4.05 6.89 2.55
N TYR A 91 4.97 7.83 2.28
CA TYR A 91 5.05 9.05 3.05
C TYR A 91 3.89 10.02 2.79
N MET A 92 3.40 10.16 1.56
CA MET A 92 2.26 11.03 1.29
C MET A 92 1.02 10.60 2.06
N PHE A 93 0.71 9.31 2.04
CA PHE A 93 -0.47 8.78 2.71
C PHE A 93 -0.27 8.61 4.22
N ALA A 94 0.92 8.27 4.69
CA ALA A 94 1.21 8.23 6.12
C ALA A 94 1.04 9.61 6.79
N ASN A 95 1.55 10.68 6.17
CA ASN A 95 1.34 12.04 6.69
C ASN A 95 -0.14 12.46 6.68
N TYR A 96 -0.93 11.98 5.71
CA TYR A 96 -2.36 12.23 5.68
C TYR A 96 -3.09 11.53 6.84
N GLN A 97 -2.67 10.31 7.21
CA GLN A 97 -3.25 9.54 8.32
C GLN A 97 -3.00 10.23 9.67
N ASP A 98 -1.74 10.55 9.99
CA ASP A 98 -1.39 11.18 11.27
C ASP A 98 -2.14 12.51 11.47
N ASN A 99 -2.31 13.28 10.40
CA ASN A 99 -2.98 14.57 10.47
C ASN A 99 -4.52 14.46 10.55
N ASN A 100 -5.10 13.31 10.24
CA ASN A 100 -6.55 13.07 10.40
C ASN A 100 -6.87 12.63 11.83
N ILE A 101 -6.06 11.74 12.40
CA ILE A 101 -6.20 11.26 13.78
C ILE A 101 -6.15 12.43 14.78
N ILE A 102 -5.23 13.37 14.59
CA ILE A 102 -5.11 14.56 15.45
C ILE A 102 -6.39 15.42 15.42
N LYS A 103 -7.04 15.53 14.26
CA LYS A 103 -8.26 16.33 14.09
C LYS A 103 -9.49 15.63 14.67
N GLU A 104 -9.53 14.31 14.62
CA GLU A 104 -10.57 13.52 15.27
C GLU A 104 -10.49 13.67 16.80
N GLU A 105 -9.29 13.66 17.38
CA GLU A 105 -9.11 13.91 18.82
C GLU A 105 -9.59 15.31 19.25
N GLU A 106 -9.40 16.35 18.43
CA GLU A 106 -9.87 17.71 18.74
C GLU A 106 -11.40 17.83 18.77
N HIS A 107 -12.13 17.03 17.98
CA HIS A 107 -13.60 17.06 17.92
C HIS A 107 -14.30 16.21 19.00
N ILE A 108 -13.58 15.39 19.76
CA ILE A 108 -14.15 14.52 20.81
C ILE A 108 -14.35 15.27 22.15
N TYR A 109 -13.78 16.47 22.30
CA TYR A 109 -13.84 17.26 23.56
C TYR A 109 -14.76 18.49 23.53
N GLU A 110 -15.67 18.62 22.55
CA GLU A 110 -16.75 19.63 22.58
C GLU A 110 -18.10 19.07 23.03
#